data_AF-A0A1A7WF14-F1
#
_entry.id   AF-A0A1A7WF14-F1
#
_cell.length_a   1.000
_cell.length_b   1.000
_cell.length_c   1.000
_cell.angle_alpha   90.00
_cell.angle_beta   90.00
_cell.angle_gamma   90.00
#
_symmetry.space_group_name_H-M   'P 1'
#
loop_
_entity.id
_entity.type
_entity.pdbx_description
1 polymer ?
#
loop_
_entity_poly.entity_id
_entity_poly.type
_entity_poly.pdbx_seq_one_letter_code
_entity_poly.pdbx_strand_id
1 'polypeptide(L)'
;IIAFILAFSVGANDVANSFGTAVGSGVVTLRQACILATIFETVGSVLLGAKVSETIRQGIIDVRMYNGSEHVLMAGSISAMFGSAVWQLA
;
A
#
# COMPACT_ATOMS: atom_id res chain seq x y z
N ILE A 1 7.61 -6.61 9.03
CA ILE A 1 7.75 -5.32 9.74
C ILE A 1 7.80 -4.15 8.75
N ILE A 2 8.79 -4.07 7.86
CA ILE A 2 8.89 -2.96 6.87
C ILE A 2 7.62 -2.85 6.00
N ALA A 3 7.11 -3.97 5.49
CA ALA A 3 5.86 -4.00 4.73
C ALA A 3 4.64 -3.49 5.52
N PHE A 4 4.61 -3.72 6.84
CA PHE A 4 3.52 -3.25 7.70
C PHE A 4 3.60 -1.73 7.90
N ILE A 5 4.80 -1.19 8.09
CA ILE A 5 5.02 0.25 8.20
C ILE A 5 4.61 0.94 6.88
N LEU A 6 5.05 0.41 5.73
CA LEU A 6 4.65 0.91 4.42
C LEU A 6 3.13 0.89 4.25
N ALA A 7 2.49 -0.25 4.55
CA ALA A 7 1.04 -0.37 4.43
C ALA A 7 0.29 0.64 5.31
N PHE A 8 0.79 0.90 6.52
CA PHE A 8 0.24 1.93 7.40
C PHE A 8 0.41 3.34 6.81
N SER A 9 1.59 3.68 6.31
CA SER A 9 1.86 4.99 5.69
C SER A 9 0.98 5.23 4.46
N VAL A 10 0.87 4.23 3.57
CA VAL A 10 0.00 4.30 2.38
C VAL A 10 -1.45 4.48 2.79
N GLY A 11 -1.97 3.62 3.67
CA GLY A 11 -3.37 3.69 4.10
C GLY A 11 -3.71 5.02 4.78
N ALA A 12 -2.83 5.54 5.63
CA ALA A 12 -3.04 6.86 6.24
C ALA A 12 -3.12 8.00 5.22
N ASN A 13 -2.29 7.95 4.16
CA ASN A 13 -2.29 8.94 3.09
C ASN A 13 -3.57 8.85 2.23
N ASP A 14 -3.94 7.62 1.85
CA ASP A 14 -5.10 7.36 0.98
C ASP A 14 -6.43 7.67 1.67
N VAL A 15 -6.56 7.35 2.97
CA VAL A 15 -7.76 7.70 3.76
C VAL A 15 -7.91 9.22 3.87
N ALA A 16 -6.82 9.96 4.09
CA ALA A 16 -6.88 11.41 4.14
C ALA A 16 -7.31 12.03 2.80
N ASN A 17 -6.82 11.48 1.68
CA ASN A 17 -7.16 11.94 0.35
C ASN A 17 -8.63 11.60 -0.02
N SER A 18 -9.10 10.40 0.34
CA SER A 18 -10.44 9.92 -0.02
C SER A 18 -11.55 10.47 0.88
N PHE A 19 -11.29 10.62 2.18
CA PHE A 19 -12.28 11.07 3.15
C PHE A 19 -12.11 12.54 3.57
N GLY A 20 -11.05 13.23 3.14
CA GLY A 20 -10.78 14.62 3.51
C GLY A 20 -11.91 15.59 3.10
N THR A 21 -12.50 15.41 1.92
CA THR A 21 -13.62 16.25 1.44
C THR A 21 -14.93 15.93 2.15
N ALA A 22 -15.22 14.64 2.42
CA ALA A 22 -16.42 14.20 3.11
C ALA A 22 -16.43 14.62 4.59
N VAL A 23 -15.26 14.59 5.24
CA VAL A 23 -15.09 15.08 6.62
C VAL A 23 -15.06 16.61 6.67
N GLY A 24 -14.37 17.26 5.72
CA GLY A 24 -14.28 18.72 5.63
C GLY A 24 -15.61 19.41 5.30
N SER A 25 -16.51 18.73 4.59
CA SER A 25 -17.88 19.23 4.30
C SER A 25 -18.90 18.93 5.41
N GLY A 26 -18.50 18.23 6.48
CA GLY A 26 -19.37 17.88 7.60
C GLY A 26 -20.38 16.77 7.29
N VAL A 27 -20.29 16.11 6.13
CA VAL A 27 -21.18 15.01 5.74
C VAL A 27 -20.91 13.75 6.58
N VAL A 28 -19.65 13.52 6.94
CA VAL A 28 -19.22 12.34 7.72
C VAL A 28 -18.27 12.78 8.84
N THR A 29 -18.45 12.26 10.06
CA THR A 29 -17.52 12.55 11.16
C THR A 29 -16.22 11.75 11.04
N LEU A 30 -15.13 12.24 11.64
CA LEU A 30 -13.82 11.56 11.61
C LEU A 30 -13.88 10.10 12.10
N ARG A 31 -14.70 9.83 13.12
CA ARG A 31 -14.88 8.48 13.66
C ARG A 31 -15.62 7.56 12.67
N GLN A 32 -16.65 8.07 11.99
CA GLN A 32 -17.38 7.30 10.98
C GLN A 32 -16.50 7.02 9.75
N ALA A 33 -15.73 8.01 9.31
CA ALA A 33 -14.79 7.85 8.19
C ALA A 33 -13.75 6.76 8.49
N CYS A 34 -13.18 6.73 9.70
CA CYS A 34 -12.20 5.72 10.09
C CYS A 34 -12.78 4.28 10.09
N ILE A 35 -13.99 4.11 10.62
CA ILE A 35 -14.66 2.79 10.62
C ILE A 35 -14.97 2.34 9.19
N LEU A 36 -15.49 3.25 8.36
CA LEU A 36 -15.83 2.95 6.98
C LEU A 36 -14.58 2.61 6.15
N ALA A 37 -13.52 3.41 6.27
CA ALA A 37 -12.22 3.16 5.66
C ALA A 37 -11.69 1.78 6.03
N THR A 38 -11.65 1.45 7.33
CA THR A 38 -11.13 0.15 7.80
C THR A 38 -11.85 -1.03 7.15
N ILE A 39 -13.18 -0.99 7.04
CA ILE A 39 -13.97 -2.08 6.46
C ILE A 39 -13.76 -2.15 4.95
N PHE A 40 -13.98 -1.04 4.24
CA PHE A 40 -13.98 -1.04 2.78
C PHE A 40 -12.59 -1.21 2.18
N GLU A 41 -11.55 -0.65 2.81
CA GLU A 41 -10.18 -0.73 2.34
C GLU A 41 -9.59 -2.12 2.60
N THR A 42 -9.89 -2.74 3.75
CA THR A 42 -9.51 -4.13 4.03
C THR A 42 -10.22 -5.10 3.08
N VAL A 43 -11.53 -4.94 2.86
CA VAL A 43 -12.30 -5.79 1.94
C VAL A 43 -11.81 -5.64 0.51
N GLY A 44 -11.57 -4.41 0.05
CA GLY A 44 -11.00 -4.16 -1.28
C GLY A 44 -9.62 -4.79 -1.46
N SER A 45 -8.74 -4.66 -0.45
CA SER A 45 -7.41 -5.26 -0.46
C SER A 45 -7.46 -6.79 -0.60
N VAL A 46 -8.36 -7.46 0.14
CA VAL A 46 -8.51 -8.92 0.07
C VAL A 46 -9.10 -9.39 -1.27
N LEU A 47 -10.08 -8.67 -1.81
CA LEU A 47 -10.79 -9.08 -3.03
C LEU A 47 -10.02 -8.76 -4.32
N LEU A 48 -9.31 -7.63 -4.36
CA LEU A 48 -8.71 -7.10 -5.59
C LEU A 48 -7.18 -7.03 -5.53
N GLY A 49 -6.57 -7.15 -4.36
CA GLY A 49 -5.13 -6.95 -4.17
C GLY A 49 -4.27 -7.92 -4.96
N ALA A 50 -4.67 -9.20 -5.05
CA ALA A 50 -3.86 -10.24 -5.72
C ALA A 50 -3.59 -9.93 -7.20
N LYS A 51 -4.59 -9.44 -7.95
CA LYS A 51 -4.41 -9.07 -9.36
C LYS A 51 -3.47 -7.87 -9.54
N VAL A 52 -3.56 -6.88 -8.66
CA VAL A 52 -2.72 -5.68 -8.72
C VAL A 52 -1.28 -6.03 -8.38
N SER A 53 -1.05 -6.80 -7.31
CA SER A 53 0.29 -7.26 -6.93
C SER A 53 0.97 -8.06 -8.04
N GLU A 54 0.24 -8.93 -8.73
CA GLU A 54 0.79 -9.70 -9.85
C GLU A 54 1.21 -8.81 -11.02
N THR A 55 0.38 -7.80 -11.34
CA THR A 55 0.66 -6.84 -12.41
C THR A 55 1.88 -5.97 -12.09
N ILE A 56 2.01 -5.49 -10.85
CA ILE A 56 3.17 -4.71 -10.39
C ILE A 56 4.45 -5.56 -10.48
N ARG A 57 4.40 -6.82 -10.02
CA ARG A 57 5.56 -7.71 -10.04
C ARG A 57 6.06 -7.98 -11.46
N GLN A 58 5.15 -8.31 -12.37
CA GLN A 58 5.50 -8.65 -13.76
C GLN A 58 5.84 -7.43 -14.62
N GLY A 59 5.27 -6.27 -14.31
CA GLY A 59 5.46 -5.04 -15.09
C GLY A 59 6.73 -4.26 -14.75
N ILE A 60 7.28 -4.44 -13.54
CA ILE A 60 8.44 -3.67 -13.07
C ILE A 60 9.74 -4.49 -13.06
N ILE A 61 9.68 -5.79 -12.76
CA ILE A 61 10.88 -6.62 -12.57
C ILE A 61 10.82 -7.87 -13.45
N ASP A 62 11.80 -8.02 -14.35
CA ASP A 62 11.96 -9.24 -15.13
C ASP A 62 12.61 -10.33 -14.28
N VAL A 63 11.77 -11.22 -13.75
CA VAL A 63 12.19 -12.34 -12.88
C VAL A 63 13.08 -13.34 -13.61
N ARG A 64 13.05 -13.40 -14.96
CA ARG A 64 13.85 -14.34 -15.75
C ARG A 64 15.34 -13.99 -15.74
N MET A 65 15.69 -12.72 -15.56
CA MET A 65 17.09 -12.28 -15.44
C MET A 65 17.75 -12.69 -14.13
N TYR A 66 16.96 -13.01 -13.09
CA TYR A 66 17.45 -13.36 -11.75
C TYR A 66 17.47 -14.88 -11.49
N ASN A 67 17.38 -15.70 -12.55
CA ASN A 67 17.36 -17.15 -12.45
C ASN A 67 18.72 -17.68 -11.97
N GLY A 68 18.85 -17.90 -10.64
CA GLY A 68 20.10 -18.28 -9.96
C GLY A 68 20.58 -17.29 -8.88
N SER A 69 19.94 -16.14 -8.71
CA SER A 69 20.30 -15.11 -7.72
C SER A 69 19.09 -14.48 -7.03
N GLU A 70 18.17 -15.33 -6.55
CA GLU A 70 16.93 -14.96 -5.87
C GLU A 70 17.13 -14.05 -4.65
N HIS A 71 18.27 -14.20 -3.96
CA HIS A 71 18.64 -13.36 -2.82
C HIS A 71 18.78 -11.87 -3.20
N VAL A 72 19.23 -11.57 -4.43
CA VAL A 72 19.39 -10.19 -4.91
C VAL A 72 18.03 -9.56 -5.19
N LEU A 73 17.11 -10.33 -5.79
CA LEU A 73 15.73 -9.89 -6.02
C LEU A 73 15.01 -9.59 -4.70
N MET A 74 15.19 -10.44 -3.69
CA MET A 74 14.60 -10.23 -2.37
C MET A 74 15.19 -9.00 -1.67
N ALA A 75 16.52 -8.81 -1.72
CA ALA A 75 17.19 -7.64 -1.15
C ALA A 75 16.77 -6.33 -1.84
N GLY A 76 16.60 -6.35 -3.16
CA GLY A 76 16.09 -5.21 -3.93
C GLY A 76 14.64 -4.85 -3.56
N SER A 77 13.78 -5.86 -3.42
CA SER A 77 12.38 -5.69 -3.02
C SER A 77 12.27 -5.05 -1.64
N ILE A 78 13.07 -5.51 -0.67
CA ILE A 78 13.10 -4.96 0.69
C ILE A 78 13.62 -3.52 0.69
N SER A 79 14.67 -3.23 -0.08
CA SER A 79 15.23 -1.87 -0.21
C SER A 79 14.22 -0.90 -0.83
N ALA A 80 13.50 -1.32 -1.86
CA ALA A 80 12.44 -0.52 -2.49
C ALA A 80 11.29 -0.21 -1.53
N MET A 81 10.86 -1.21 -0.75
CA MET A 81 9.83 -0.99 0.28
C MET A 81 10.29 -0.02 1.37
N PHE A 82 11.55 -0.10 1.78
CA PHE A 82 12.10 0.81 2.78
C PHE A 82 12.16 2.26 2.27
N GLY A 83 12.64 2.48 1.04
CA GLY A 83 12.66 3.81 0.43
C GLY A 83 11.27 4.43 0.31
N SER A 84 10.28 3.64 -0.15
CA SER A 84 8.88 4.10 -0.22
C SER A 84 8.29 4.40 1.15
N ALA A 85 8.59 3.58 2.16
CA ALA A 85 8.09 3.77 3.52
C ALA A 85 8.65 5.05 4.14
N VAL A 86 9.95 5.30 3.98
CA VAL A 86 10.59 6.53 4.48
C VAL A 86 9.98 7.76 3.81
N TRP A 87 9.75 7.71 2.49
CA TRP A 87 9.18 8.85 1.75
C TRP A 87 7.74 9.17 2.15
N GLN A 88 6.89 8.17 2.35
CA GLN A 88 5.49 8.40 2.73
C GLN A 88 5.30 8.73 4.21
N LEU A 89 6.27 8.39 5.04
CA LEU A 89 6.25 8.71 6.46
C LEU A 89 6.91 10.06 6.78
N ALA A 90 7.81 10.54 5.93
CA ALA A 90 8.46 11.85 6.01
C ALA A 90 7.54 12.97 5.50
#